data_AF-A0A0V0SV87-F1
#
_entry.id   AF-A0A0V0SV87-F1
#
_cell.length_a   1.000
_cell.length_b   1.000
_cell.length_c   1.000
_cell.angle_alpha   90.00
_cell.angle_beta   90.00
_cell.angle_gamma   90.00
#
_symmetry.space_group_name_H-M   'P 1'
#
loop_
_entity.id
_entity.type
_entity.pdbx_description
1 polymer ?
#
loop_
_entity_poly.entity_id
_entity_poly.type
_entity_poly.pdbx_seq_one_letter_code
_entity_poly.pdbx_strand_id
1 'polypeptide(L)'
;MKNFDNITKFVRLRSCLSGVAPQLINGLTITAENYESVIGLLHDQFHRTTDILDANIMRLLGIQQATSHNRKELSRLHKITCKR
;
A
#
# COMPACT_ATOMS: atom_id res chain seq x y z
N MET A 1 16.54 -23.99 -8.63
CA MET A 1 16.22 -22.83 -7.76
C MET A 1 16.39 -23.29 -6.32
N LYS A 2 17.31 -22.71 -5.54
CA LYS A 2 17.64 -23.20 -4.18
C LYS A 2 16.52 -22.79 -3.23
N ASN A 3 15.77 -23.74 -2.67
CA ASN A 3 14.80 -23.45 -1.61
C ASN A 3 15.57 -23.17 -0.32
N PHE A 4 15.59 -21.92 0.10
CA PHE A 4 16.09 -21.54 1.42
C PHE A 4 15.00 -21.80 2.47
N ASP A 5 15.42 -22.12 3.69
CA ASP A 5 14.50 -22.16 4.83
C ASP A 5 13.96 -20.76 5.16
N ASN A 6 12.85 -20.71 5.88
CA ASN A 6 12.16 -19.44 6.16
C ASN A 6 12.98 -18.48 7.03
N ILE A 7 13.88 -18.98 7.88
CA ILE A 7 14.77 -18.13 8.67
C ILE A 7 15.76 -17.43 7.74
N THR A 8 16.40 -18.18 6.84
CA THR A 8 17.33 -17.62 5.84
C THR A 8 16.64 -16.61 4.91
N LYS A 9 15.40 -16.91 4.47
CA LYS A 9 14.59 -15.97 3.69
C LYS A 9 14.31 -14.69 4.47
N PHE A 10 13.97 -14.80 5.75
CA PHE A 10 13.67 -13.63 6.58
C PHE A 10 14.91 -12.76 6.81
N VAL A 11 16.07 -13.35 7.13
CA VAL A 11 17.33 -12.58 7.26
C VAL A 11 17.62 -11.77 5.99
N ARG A 12 17.49 -12.41 4.82
CA ARG A 12 17.70 -11.73 3.53
C ARG A 12 16.67 -10.64 3.28
N LEU A 13 15.40 -10.93 3.51
CA LEU A 13 14.32 -9.96 3.36
C LEU A 13 14.60 -8.70 4.20
N ARG A 14 14.92 -8.86 5.49
CA ARG A 14 15.18 -7.74 6.41
C ARG A 14 16.35 -6.88 5.93
N SER A 15 17.40 -7.48 5.37
CA SER A 15 18.54 -6.75 4.80
C SER A 15 18.21 -5.94 3.55
N CYS A 16 17.16 -6.33 2.82
CA CYS A 16 16.73 -5.66 1.58
C CYS A 16 15.68 -4.57 1.82
N LEU A 17 15.10 -4.47 3.01
CA LEU A 17 14.09 -3.46 3.31
C LEU A 17 14.73 -2.07 3.46
N SER A 18 14.03 -1.04 2.98
CA SER A 18 14.47 0.35 3.05
C SER A 18 13.28 1.29 3.30
N GLY A 19 13.57 2.56 3.59
CA GLY A 19 12.55 3.56 3.91
C GLY A 19 11.78 3.23 5.18
N VAL A 20 10.45 3.21 5.10
CA VAL A 20 9.55 2.94 6.24
C VAL A 20 9.32 1.45 6.51
N ALA A 21 9.66 0.57 5.55
CA ALA A 21 9.38 -0.87 5.65
C ALA A 21 10.11 -1.58 6.81
N PRO A 22 11.38 -1.29 7.14
CA PRO A 22 12.04 -1.90 8.31
C PRO A 22 11.35 -1.60 9.63
N GLN A 23 10.73 -0.42 9.76
CA GLN A 23 10.06 0.01 11.00
C GLN A 23 8.80 -0.81 11.25
N LEU A 24 8.06 -1.15 10.19
CA LEU A 24 6.85 -1.97 10.24
C LEU A 24 7.11 -3.35 10.86
N ILE A 25 8.29 -3.92 10.63
CA ILE A 25 8.64 -5.27 11.05
C ILE A 25 9.65 -5.31 12.21
N ASN A 26 10.03 -4.17 12.77
CA ASN A 26 11.15 -4.07 13.71
C ASN A 26 10.90 -4.85 15.02
N GLY A 27 9.64 -4.95 15.45
CA GLY A 27 9.24 -5.70 16.64
C GLY A 27 9.18 -7.23 16.46
N LEU A 28 9.43 -7.73 15.25
CA LEU A 28 9.34 -9.15 14.94
C LEU A 28 10.72 -9.81 15.03
N THR A 29 10.77 -10.92 15.78
CA THR A 29 11.95 -11.76 15.89
C THR A 29 12.13 -12.59 14.63
N ILE A 30 13.38 -12.89 14.26
CA ILE A 30 13.67 -13.69 13.08
C ILE A 30 13.40 -15.16 13.41
N THR A 31 12.20 -15.63 13.06
CA THR A 31 11.76 -17.03 13.20
C THR A 31 11.09 -17.51 11.91
N ALA A 32 11.00 -18.82 11.74
CA ALA A 32 10.33 -19.40 10.56
C ALA A 32 8.82 -19.07 10.51
N GLU A 33 8.18 -18.97 11.68
CA GLU A 33 6.76 -18.63 11.84
C GLU A 33 6.49 -17.17 11.46
N ASN A 34 7.34 -16.25 11.93
CA ASN A 34 7.17 -14.83 11.67
C ASN A 34 7.41 -14.44 10.21
N TYR A 35 8.11 -15.28 9.43
CA TYR A 35 8.38 -14.99 8.03
C TYR A 35 7.09 -14.81 7.22
N GLU A 36 6.12 -15.72 7.34
CA GLU A 36 4.87 -15.63 6.60
C GLU A 36 4.03 -14.43 7.05
N SER A 37 3.99 -14.15 8.36
CA SER A 37 3.31 -12.97 8.90
C SER A 37 3.92 -11.66 8.39
N VAL A 38 5.24 -11.59 8.26
CA VAL A 38 5.94 -10.43 7.68
C VAL A 38 5.58 -10.24 6.22
N ILE A 39 5.53 -11.32 5.43
CA ILE A 39 5.13 -11.24 4.02
C ILE A 39 3.70 -10.71 3.90
N GLY A 40 2.78 -11.20 4.73
CA GLY A 40 1.41 -10.67 4.80
C GLY A 40 1.36 -9.18 5.16
N LEU A 41 2.07 -8.75 6.21
CA LEU A 41 2.11 -7.35 6.61
C LEU A 41 2.68 -6.42 5.53
N LEU A 42 3.78 -6.84 4.89
CA LEU A 42 4.38 -6.08 3.80
C LEU A 42 3.44 -6.02 2.59
N HIS A 43 2.72 -7.10 2.32
CA HIS A 43 1.72 -7.14 1.26
C HIS A 43 0.57 -6.17 1.59
N ASP A 44 -0.03 -6.26 2.76
CA ASP A 44 -1.17 -5.39 3.13
C ASP A 44 -0.80 -3.90 3.14
N GLN A 45 0.43 -3.55 3.53
CA GLN A 45 0.88 -2.16 3.59
C GLN A 45 1.37 -1.60 2.26
N PHE A 46 2.03 -2.42 1.43
CA PHE A 46 2.72 -1.94 0.23
C PHE A 46 2.17 -2.50 -1.09
N HIS A 47 1.39 -3.57 -1.07
CA HIS A 47 0.79 -4.17 -2.26
C HIS A 47 -0.47 -3.40 -2.67
N ARG A 48 -0.26 -2.28 -3.37
CA ARG A 48 -1.31 -1.40 -3.90
C ARG A 48 -1.88 -1.88 -5.24
N THR A 49 -2.13 -3.17 -5.38
CA THR A 49 -2.64 -3.71 -6.65
C THR A 49 -4.02 -3.14 -6.96
N THR A 50 -4.87 -2.95 -5.95
CA THR A 50 -6.17 -2.29 -6.12
C THR A 50 -6.02 -0.84 -6.53
N ASP A 51 -5.13 -0.05 -5.91
CA ASP A 51 -4.93 1.35 -6.33
C ASP A 51 -4.37 1.46 -7.75
N ILE A 52 -3.47 0.56 -8.16
CA ILE A 52 -2.92 0.51 -9.51
C ILE A 52 -4.01 0.11 -10.51
N LEU A 53 -4.83 -0.88 -10.16
CA LEU A 53 -5.97 -1.34 -10.96
C LEU A 53 -7.03 -0.24 -11.08
N ASP A 54 -7.39 0.43 -9.99
CA ASP A 54 -8.33 1.54 -9.94
C ASP A 54 -7.81 2.74 -10.73
N ALA A 55 -6.54 3.10 -10.57
CA ALA A 55 -5.91 4.15 -11.38
C ALA A 55 -5.94 3.81 -12.87
N ASN A 56 -5.72 2.54 -13.22
CA ASN A 56 -5.82 2.08 -14.61
C ASN A 56 -7.26 2.05 -15.13
N ILE A 57 -8.23 1.63 -14.32
CA ILE A 57 -9.66 1.65 -14.66
C ILE A 57 -10.12 3.10 -14.85
N MET A 58 -9.79 4.00 -13.92
CA MET A 58 -10.10 5.42 -14.05
C MET A 58 -9.49 6.03 -15.31
N ARG A 59 -8.24 5.67 -15.63
CA ARG A 59 -7.58 6.08 -16.88
C ARG A 59 -8.29 5.54 -18.13
N LEU A 60 -8.69 4.28 -18.14
CA LEU A 60 -9.44 3.66 -19.25
C LEU A 60 -10.82 4.31 -19.43
N LEU A 61 -11.50 4.63 -18.33
CA LEU A 61 -12.81 5.27 -18.32
C LEU A 61 -12.74 6.79 -18.58
N GLY A 62 -11.55 7.36 -18.75
CA GLY A 62 -11.37 8.81 -18.94
C GLY A 62 -11.75 9.65 -17.71
N ILE A 63 -11.89 9.01 -16.54
CA ILE A 63 -12.24 9.68 -15.29
C ILE A 63 -10.95 10.27 -14.69
N GLN A 64 -10.82 11.59 -14.75
CA GLN A 64 -9.73 12.27 -14.07
C GLN A 64 -9.96 12.22 -12.56
N GLN A 65 -8.94 11.78 -11.81
CA GLN A 65 -8.98 11.87 -10.35
C GLN A 65 -9.23 13.33 -9.94
N ALA A 66 -10.17 13.52 -9.00
CA ALA A 66 -10.49 14.85 -8.52
C ALA A 66 -9.24 15.49 -7.91
N THR A 67 -8.72 16.53 -8.57
CA THR A 67 -7.63 17.33 -8.05
C THR A 67 -8.05 18.00 -6.74
N SER A 68 -7.09 18.38 -5.90
CA SER A 68 -7.37 19.11 -4.66
C SER A 68 -8.18 20.39 -4.93
N HIS A 69 -7.99 21.01 -6.08
CA HIS A 69 -8.77 22.13 -6.58
C HIS A 69 -10.22 21.73 -6.88
N ASN A 70 -10.42 20.67 -7.67
CA ASN A 70 -11.77 20.18 -8.03
C ASN A 70 -12.57 19.76 -6.79
N ARG A 71 -11.91 19.14 -5.80
CA ARG A 71 -12.56 18.76 -4.53
C ARG A 71 -13.04 19.97 -3.73
N LYS A 72 -12.27 21.07 -3.71
CA LYS A 72 -12.65 22.32 -3.02
C LYS A 72 -13.84 22.98 -3.70
N GLU A 73 -13.85 23.06 -5.03
CA GLU A 73 -14.97 23.65 -5.78
C GLU A 73 -16.25 22.81 -5.68
N LEU A 74 -16.15 21.47 -5.73
CA LEU A 74 -17.29 20.58 -5.47
C LEU A 74 -17.84 20.76 -4.05
N SER A 75 -16.97 20.87 -3.06
CA SER A 75 -17.37 21.15 -1.67
C SER A 75 -18.05 22.51 -1.53
N ARG A 76 -17.63 23.50 -2.33
CA ARG A 76 -18.23 24.83 -2.35
C ARG A 76 -19.61 24.80 -3.01
N LEU A 77 -19.75 24.13 -4.15
CA LEU A 77 -21.02 23.94 -4.85
C LEU A 77 -22.04 23.20 -4.00
N HIS A 78 -21.65 22.10 -3.34
CA HIS A 78 -22.53 21.34 -2.46
C HIS A 78 -23.09 22.19 -1.30
N LYS A 79 -22.26 23.06 -0.71
CA LYS A 79 -22.70 24.01 0.32
C LYS A 79 -23.70 25.04 -0.21
N ILE A 80 -23.66 25.37 -1.50
CA ILE A 80 -24.59 26.29 -2.14
C ILE A 80 -25.90 25.58 -2.47
N THR A 81 -25.85 24.35 -2.99
CA THR A 81 -27.05 23.59 -3.39
C THR A 81 -27.81 22.96 -2.23
N CYS A 82 -27.14 22.57 -1.13
CA CYS A 82 -27.81 22.07 0.09
C CYS A 82 -28.27 23.17 1.06
N LYS A 83 -28.06 24.47 0.75
CA LYS A 83 -28.56 25.61 1.53
C LYS A 83 -29.82 26.28 0.96
N ARG A 84 -30.47 25.66 -0.04
CA ARG A 84 -31.79 26.08 -0.52
C ARG A 84 -32.88 25.19 0.06
#